data_AF-A0A928RYJ3-F1
#
_entry.id   AF-A0A928RYJ3-F1
#
_cell.length_a   1.000
_cell.length_b   1.000
_cell.length_c   1.000
_cell.angle_alpha   90.00
_cell.angle_beta   90.00
_cell.angle_gamma   90.00
#
_symmetry.space_group_name_H-M   'P 1'
#
loop_
_entity.id
_entity.type
_entity.pdbx_description
1 polymer ?
#
loop_
_entity_poly.entity_id
_entity_poly.type
_entity_poly.pdbx_seq_one_letter_code
_entity_poly.pdbx_strand_id
1 'polypeptide(L)'
;MKKNEAGRELKVVGIGLLLGLSCVVFGVFWAVYITAYHEDIHTELGLAEKASIEEKFVLSGGGGHGAHGARQGNGHPHMEGGHGLHGHEGNGMAVPDGTDAHAGHEMHGGYEGAHSGSGESRDMRAAHELLARAHVHAMGLGVLTISISLMLAFMPVSSWVRALAAASLGTGSFFYPLALIIAGLRTTALGEAGAAQSVFPMTVMSVLLAGAGLIMAAASLIVWLFRGNE
;
A
#
# COMPACT_ATOMS: atom_id res chain seq x y z
N MET A 1 43.01 -4.83 9.64
CA MET A 1 41.93 -5.10 10.60
C MET A 1 42.13 -6.49 11.17
N LYS A 2 42.27 -6.62 12.50
CA LYS A 2 42.36 -7.95 13.14
C LYS A 2 41.00 -8.64 12.98
N LYS A 3 40.94 -9.96 12.77
CA LYS A 3 39.68 -10.72 12.57
C LYS A 3 38.59 -10.40 13.63
N ASN A 4 39.03 -10.07 14.84
CA ASN A 4 38.14 -9.76 15.98
C ASN A 4 37.47 -8.37 15.86
N GLU A 5 38.06 -7.44 15.13
CA GLU A 5 37.50 -6.09 14.92
C GLU A 5 36.32 -6.14 13.94
N ALA A 6 36.48 -6.85 12.82
CA ALA A 6 35.42 -7.00 11.81
C ALA A 6 34.16 -7.63 12.39
N GLY A 7 34.31 -8.68 13.19
CA GLY A 7 33.19 -9.33 13.85
C GLY A 7 32.46 -8.42 14.84
N ARG A 8 33.16 -7.47 15.48
CA ARG A 8 32.53 -6.51 16.41
C ARG A 8 31.72 -5.45 15.67
N GLU A 9 32.26 -4.92 14.57
CA GLU A 9 31.54 -3.92 13.78
C GLU A 9 30.27 -4.50 13.13
N LEU A 10 30.34 -5.75 12.63
CA LEU A 10 29.17 -6.45 12.08
C LEU A 10 28.09 -6.74 13.14
N LYS A 11 28.46 -7.01 14.40
CA LYS A 11 27.49 -7.23 15.48
C LYS A 11 26.63 -6.01 15.75
N VAL A 12 27.17 -4.79 15.57
CA VAL A 12 26.45 -3.53 15.79
C VAL A 12 25.29 -3.37 14.81
N VAL A 13 25.51 -3.72 13.54
CA VAL A 13 24.48 -3.67 12.48
C VAL A 13 23.76 -5.01 12.27
N GLY A 14 24.02 -5.99 13.14
CA GLY A 14 23.61 -7.37 12.94
C GLY A 14 22.10 -7.54 12.80
N ILE A 15 21.31 -6.75 13.53
CA ILE A 15 19.84 -6.77 13.43
C ILE A 15 19.38 -6.38 12.02
N GLY A 16 19.93 -5.31 11.45
CA GLY A 16 19.62 -4.88 10.08
C GLY A 16 20.00 -5.95 9.05
N LEU A 17 21.17 -6.57 9.21
CA LEU A 17 21.61 -7.67 8.33
C LEU A 17 20.69 -8.90 8.42
N LEU A 18 20.31 -9.31 9.63
CA LEU A 18 19.41 -10.43 9.84
C LEU A 18 18.03 -10.17 9.23
N LEU A 19 17.46 -8.98 9.45
CA LEU A 19 16.17 -8.62 8.89
C LEU A 19 16.21 -8.45 7.37
N GLY A 20 17.26 -7.86 6.83
CA GLY A 20 17.49 -7.77 5.40
C GLY A 20 17.59 -9.15 4.74
N LEU A 21 18.36 -10.07 5.33
CA LEU A 21 18.46 -11.46 4.86
C LEU A 21 17.11 -12.18 4.96
N SER A 22 16.40 -12.00 6.07
CA SER A 22 15.06 -12.57 6.27
C SER A 22 14.09 -12.07 5.20
N CYS A 23 14.18 -10.79 4.82
CA CYS A 23 13.35 -10.19 3.77
C CYS A 23 13.65 -10.79 2.38
N VAL A 24 14.92 -10.99 2.02
CA VAL A 24 15.31 -11.65 0.76
C VAL A 24 14.84 -13.10 0.74
N VAL A 25 15.10 -13.85 1.81
CA VAL A 25 14.69 -15.26 1.94
C VAL A 25 13.17 -15.37 1.84
N PHE A 26 12.45 -14.50 2.54
CA PHE A 26 11.00 -14.40 2.45
C PHE A 26 10.53 -14.11 1.02
N GLY A 27 11.14 -13.15 0.33
CA GLY A 27 10.81 -12.83 -1.06
C GLY A 27 11.03 -14.01 -2.02
N VAL A 28 12.10 -14.78 -1.83
CA VAL A 28 12.37 -16.01 -2.62
C VAL A 28 11.32 -17.08 -2.36
N PHE A 29 11.06 -17.39 -1.08
CA PHE A 29 10.03 -18.37 -0.73
C PHE A 29 8.65 -17.95 -1.24
N TRP A 30 8.35 -16.66 -1.18
CA TRP A 30 7.11 -16.10 -1.70
C TRP A 30 6.97 -16.28 -3.22
N ALA A 31 8.04 -16.06 -4.00
CA ALA A 31 8.02 -16.33 -5.44
C ALA A 31 7.81 -17.82 -5.76
N VAL A 32 8.49 -18.70 -5.02
CA VAL A 32 8.31 -20.15 -5.17
C VAL A 32 6.88 -20.54 -4.81
N TYR A 33 6.34 -19.97 -3.73
CA TYR A 33 4.97 -20.22 -3.28
C TYR A 33 3.95 -19.78 -4.34
N ILE A 34 4.01 -18.55 -4.85
CA ILE A 34 3.11 -18.07 -5.91
C ILE A 34 3.20 -18.97 -7.15
N THR A 35 4.40 -19.40 -7.52
CA THR A 35 4.59 -20.22 -8.72
C THR A 35 4.06 -21.64 -8.54
N ALA A 36 4.29 -22.25 -7.38
CA ALA A 36 3.87 -23.62 -7.09
C ALA A 36 2.37 -23.74 -6.81
N TYR A 37 1.77 -22.71 -6.20
CA TYR A 37 0.38 -22.70 -5.72
C TYR A 37 -0.48 -21.68 -6.47
N HIS A 38 -0.11 -21.29 -7.69
CA HIS A 38 -0.84 -20.30 -8.48
C HIS A 38 -2.34 -20.64 -8.58
N GLU A 39 -2.66 -21.86 -9.00
CA GLU A 39 -4.05 -22.32 -9.17
C GLU A 39 -4.84 -22.37 -7.85
N ASP A 40 -4.17 -22.77 -6.76
CA ASP A 40 -4.78 -22.80 -5.44
C ASP A 40 -5.09 -21.38 -4.95
N ILE A 41 -4.18 -20.42 -5.17
CA ILE A 41 -4.39 -19.00 -4.86
C ILE A 41 -5.57 -18.45 -5.68
N HIS A 42 -5.65 -18.72 -6.99
CA HIS A 42 -6.79 -18.32 -7.82
C HIS A 42 -8.10 -18.91 -7.31
N THR A 43 -8.08 -20.18 -6.91
CA THR A 43 -9.25 -20.88 -6.38
C THR A 43 -9.69 -20.28 -5.06
N GLU A 44 -8.78 -20.07 -4.12
CA GLU A 44 -9.07 -19.47 -2.81
C GLU A 44 -9.57 -18.03 -2.94
N LEU A 45 -8.91 -17.20 -3.75
CA LEU A 45 -9.32 -15.83 -4.00
C LEU A 45 -10.70 -15.76 -4.68
N GLY A 46 -10.98 -16.68 -5.61
CA GLY A 46 -12.28 -16.77 -6.28
C GLY A 46 -13.39 -17.26 -5.35
N LEU A 47 -13.08 -18.15 -4.41
CA LEU A 47 -14.03 -18.54 -3.35
C LEU A 47 -14.30 -17.39 -2.39
N ALA A 48 -13.28 -16.63 -1.99
CA ALA A 48 -13.42 -15.45 -1.15
C ALA A 48 -14.27 -14.35 -1.82
N GLU A 49 -14.09 -14.15 -3.12
CA GLU A 49 -14.91 -13.23 -3.92
C GLU A 49 -16.39 -13.67 -3.96
N LYS A 50 -16.65 -14.95 -4.26
CA LYS A 50 -18.02 -15.48 -4.28
C LYS A 50 -18.71 -15.35 -2.93
N ALA A 51 -17.99 -15.64 -1.85
CA ALA A 51 -18.51 -15.51 -0.49
C ALA A 51 -18.85 -14.04 -0.14
N SER A 52 -17.99 -13.09 -0.53
CA SER A 52 -18.24 -11.66 -0.27
C SER A 52 -19.44 -11.10 -1.05
N ILE A 53 -19.69 -11.64 -2.25
CA ILE A 53 -20.87 -11.32 -3.05
C ILE A 53 -22.13 -11.88 -2.40
N GLU A 54 -22.12 -13.14 -1.95
CA GLU A 54 -23.27 -13.77 -1.31
C GLU A 54 -23.67 -13.07 0.00
N GLU A 55 -22.70 -12.67 0.83
CA GLU A 55 -22.94 -11.92 2.06
C GLU A 55 -23.62 -10.57 1.80
N LYS A 56 -23.18 -9.84 0.75
CA LYS A 56 -23.80 -8.57 0.34
C LYS A 56 -25.25 -8.76 -0.11
N PHE A 57 -25.59 -9.86 -0.79
CA PHE A 57 -26.95 -10.14 -1.21
C PHE A 57 -27.86 -10.61 -0.07
N VAL A 58 -27.35 -11.37 0.90
CA VAL A 58 -28.12 -11.78 2.08
C VAL A 58 -28.48 -10.58 2.96
N LEU A 59 -27.58 -9.61 3.11
CA LEU A 59 -27.85 -8.35 3.83
C LEU A 59 -28.82 -7.43 3.08
N SER A 60 -28.93 -7.55 1.75
CA SER A 60 -29.88 -6.77 0.94
C SER A 60 -31.23 -7.46 0.75
N GLY A 61 -31.28 -8.79 0.86
CA GLY A 61 -32.49 -9.61 0.66
C GLY A 61 -33.44 -9.69 1.85
N GLY A 62 -33.03 -9.24 3.04
CA GLY A 62 -33.79 -9.35 4.29
C GLY A 62 -33.97 -8.05 5.06
N GLY A 63 -34.93 -7.21 4.65
CA GLY A 63 -35.59 -6.22 5.53
C GLY A 63 -34.94 -4.82 5.62
N GLY A 64 -35.62 -3.71 5.31
CA GLY A 64 -37.03 -3.56 5.00
C GLY A 64 -37.38 -2.21 4.40
N HIS A 65 -38.16 -2.27 3.34
CA HIS A 65 -39.24 -1.30 3.11
C HIS A 65 -40.31 -1.51 4.20
N GLY A 66 -40.00 -1.07 5.42
CA GLY A 66 -40.91 -1.08 6.56
C GLY A 66 -41.58 0.28 6.74
N ALA A 67 -42.77 0.42 6.17
CA ALA A 67 -43.83 1.36 6.56
C ALA A 67 -43.55 2.88 6.45
N HIS A 68 -43.78 3.40 5.24
CA HIS A 68 -44.51 4.67 5.13
C HIS A 68 -45.94 4.43 5.66
N GLY A 69 -46.28 4.90 6.87
CA GLY A 69 -47.65 4.80 7.37
C GLY A 69 -47.89 5.22 8.83
N ALA A 70 -48.34 6.48 8.99
CA ALA A 70 -49.29 6.98 10.00
C ALA A 70 -48.88 7.17 11.48
N ARG A 71 -48.53 8.43 11.85
CA ARG A 71 -49.09 9.21 12.98
C ARG A 71 -48.56 10.66 12.90
N GLN A 72 -49.26 11.63 12.30
CA GLN A 72 -50.34 12.46 12.84
C GLN A 72 -50.00 13.17 14.17
N GLY A 73 -49.73 14.49 14.11
CA GLY A 73 -49.64 15.36 15.29
C GLY A 73 -49.08 16.77 15.07
N ASN A 74 -49.97 17.70 14.66
CA ASN A 74 -49.97 19.17 14.87
C ASN A 74 -48.82 20.07 14.37
N GLY A 75 -49.09 20.70 13.21
CA GLY A 75 -49.43 22.13 13.19
C GLY A 75 -48.32 23.12 12.88
N HIS A 76 -48.25 23.60 11.63
CA HIS A 76 -47.99 25.01 11.28
C HIS A 76 -48.31 25.24 9.78
N PRO A 77 -49.13 26.25 9.43
CA PRO A 77 -49.34 26.63 8.03
C PRO A 77 -48.31 27.69 7.61
N HIS A 78 -47.65 27.50 6.48
CA HIS A 78 -47.10 28.60 5.69
C HIS A 78 -47.41 28.37 4.21
N MET A 79 -48.14 29.35 3.67
CA MET A 79 -48.53 29.56 2.27
C MET A 79 -47.32 29.43 1.33
N GLU A 80 -47.41 28.62 0.28
CA GLU A 80 -47.99 28.93 -1.04
C GLU A 80 -47.17 29.95 -1.83
N GLY A 81 -46.55 29.49 -2.92
CA GLY A 81 -45.88 30.38 -3.87
C GLY A 81 -45.05 29.65 -4.93
N GLY A 82 -45.69 29.30 -6.05
CA GLY A 82 -45.08 29.51 -7.36
C GLY A 82 -44.58 28.28 -8.14
N HIS A 83 -45.34 27.94 -9.17
CA HIS A 83 -45.06 27.00 -10.25
C HIS A 83 -43.88 27.40 -11.16
N GLY A 84 -43.29 26.40 -11.84
CA GLY A 84 -42.45 26.58 -13.05
C GLY A 84 -41.58 25.34 -13.32
N LEU A 85 -42.10 24.25 -13.90
CA LEU A 85 -42.14 23.93 -15.34
C LEU A 85 -40.78 24.00 -16.08
N HIS A 86 -40.28 22.81 -16.44
CA HIS A 86 -39.55 22.38 -17.64
C HIS A 86 -38.45 23.28 -18.27
N GLY A 87 -37.31 22.66 -18.61
CA GLY A 87 -36.44 23.15 -19.68
C GLY A 87 -35.08 22.46 -19.78
N HIS A 88 -35.02 21.33 -20.48
CA HIS A 88 -33.78 20.81 -21.05
C HIS A 88 -33.52 21.50 -22.40
N GLU A 89 -32.54 22.38 -22.47
CA GLU A 89 -31.86 22.90 -23.68
C GLU A 89 -30.42 23.27 -23.20
N GLY A 90 -29.30 22.90 -23.81
CA GLY A 90 -29.03 22.78 -25.23
C GLY A 90 -28.14 23.96 -25.67
N ASN A 91 -26.82 23.73 -25.70
CA ASN A 91 -25.78 24.48 -26.44
C ASN A 91 -25.55 25.99 -26.18
N GLY A 92 -24.26 26.35 -25.98
CA GLY A 92 -23.78 27.70 -26.27
C GLY A 92 -22.42 28.04 -25.67
N MET A 93 -21.38 28.06 -26.51
CA MET A 93 -19.99 28.38 -26.19
C MET A 93 -19.79 29.79 -25.59
N ALA A 94 -18.87 29.89 -24.62
CA ALA A 94 -18.10 31.10 -24.37
C ALA A 94 -16.63 30.72 -24.15
N VAL A 95 -15.79 31.18 -25.06
CA VAL A 95 -14.32 31.12 -25.04
C VAL A 95 -13.80 32.04 -23.93
N PRO A 96 -12.76 31.61 -23.18
CA PRO A 96 -11.66 32.50 -22.87
C PRO A 96 -10.35 31.90 -23.37
N ASP A 97 -9.79 32.57 -24.38
CA ASP A 97 -8.38 32.53 -24.71
C ASP A 97 -7.61 33.20 -23.56
N GLY A 98 -6.59 32.52 -23.06
CA GLY A 98 -5.91 32.90 -21.83
C GLY A 98 -4.86 31.87 -21.48
N THR A 99 -3.71 32.00 -22.13
CA THR A 99 -2.40 31.49 -21.70
C THR A 99 -2.27 31.53 -20.18
N ASP A 100 -1.94 30.40 -19.55
CA ASP A 100 -0.90 30.29 -18.51
C ASP A 100 -0.71 28.85 -18.01
N ALA A 101 0.53 28.54 -17.71
CA ALA A 101 1.06 27.22 -17.41
C ALA A 101 0.48 26.58 -16.13
N HIS A 102 0.01 25.34 -16.22
CA HIS A 102 -0.08 24.45 -15.05
C HIS A 102 0.17 22.97 -15.40
N ALA A 103 1.11 22.43 -14.62
CA ALA A 103 1.38 21.04 -14.23
C ALA A 103 0.47 19.91 -14.74
N GLY A 104 1.12 18.81 -15.08
CA GLY A 104 0.53 17.57 -15.59
C GLY A 104 -0.63 17.04 -14.75
N HIS A 105 -1.80 17.01 -15.37
CA HIS A 105 -2.89 16.14 -15.00
C HIS A 105 -2.61 14.75 -15.56
N GLU A 106 -2.26 13.82 -14.68
CA GLU A 106 -2.21 12.40 -15.00
C GLU A 106 -3.59 11.93 -15.48
N MET A 107 -3.58 11.19 -16.58
CA MET A 107 -4.75 10.66 -17.26
C MET A 107 -5.52 9.68 -16.37
N HIS A 108 -6.61 10.13 -15.76
CA HIS A 108 -7.72 9.26 -15.41
C HIS A 108 -8.51 8.93 -16.69
N GLY A 109 -7.97 7.99 -17.47
CA GLY A 109 -8.68 7.36 -18.58
C GLY A 109 -9.76 6.44 -18.03
N GLY A 110 -11.02 6.88 -18.11
CA GLY A 110 -12.19 6.03 -17.93
C GLY A 110 -12.21 4.95 -19.01
N TYR A 111 -12.17 3.69 -18.57
CA TYR A 111 -12.47 2.53 -19.40
C TYR A 111 -13.77 1.91 -18.90
N GLU A 112 -14.89 2.55 -19.24
CA GLU A 112 -16.16 1.86 -19.38
C GLU A 112 -16.10 1.04 -20.68
N GLY A 113 -15.73 -0.23 -20.51
CA GLY A 113 -15.67 -1.22 -21.57
C GLY A 113 -16.07 -2.56 -21.00
N ALA A 114 -17.33 -2.69 -20.59
CA ALA A 114 -17.95 -3.99 -20.40
C ALA A 114 -17.98 -4.68 -21.77
N HIS A 115 -17.22 -5.76 -21.95
CA HIS A 115 -17.60 -7.02 -22.62
C HIS A 115 -16.39 -7.93 -22.87
N SER A 116 -16.43 -9.08 -22.18
CA SER A 116 -15.90 -10.41 -22.55
C SER A 116 -14.48 -10.56 -23.12
N GLY A 117 -13.57 -10.96 -22.23
CA GLY A 117 -12.32 -11.65 -22.56
C GLY A 117 -11.63 -12.09 -21.26
N SER A 118 -11.79 -13.36 -20.88
CA SER A 118 -11.22 -13.99 -19.66
C SER A 118 -11.41 -13.26 -18.32
N GLY A 119 -12.66 -13.21 -17.85
CA GLY A 119 -13.14 -13.62 -16.51
C GLY A 119 -12.51 -13.12 -15.20
N GLU A 120 -11.48 -12.27 -15.19
CA GLU A 120 -10.85 -11.80 -13.95
C GLU A 120 -11.54 -10.53 -13.43
N SER A 121 -12.04 -10.56 -12.19
CA SER A 121 -12.65 -9.39 -11.56
C SER A 121 -11.62 -8.30 -11.30
N ARG A 122 -12.09 -7.04 -11.19
CA ARG A 122 -11.21 -5.90 -10.89
C ARG A 122 -10.44 -6.11 -9.58
N ASP A 123 -11.10 -6.66 -8.56
CA ASP A 123 -10.50 -6.91 -7.25
C ASP A 123 -9.47 -8.04 -7.30
N MET A 124 -9.71 -9.09 -8.08
CA MET A 124 -8.73 -10.16 -8.32
C MET A 124 -7.45 -9.62 -8.96
N ARG A 125 -7.59 -8.78 -10.01
CA ARG A 125 -6.43 -8.15 -10.64
C ARG A 125 -5.64 -7.27 -9.67
N ALA A 126 -6.34 -6.49 -8.84
CA ALA A 126 -5.72 -5.66 -7.82
C ALA A 126 -5.02 -6.50 -6.74
N ALA A 127 -5.58 -7.64 -6.35
CA ALA A 127 -4.95 -8.61 -5.45
C ALA A 127 -3.62 -9.10 -6.05
N HIS A 128 -3.63 -9.58 -7.31
CA HIS A 128 -2.40 -10.03 -7.98
C HIS A 128 -1.33 -8.96 -8.07
N GLU A 129 -1.72 -7.72 -8.42
CA GLU A 129 -0.77 -6.60 -8.48
C GLU A 129 -0.12 -6.33 -7.11
N LEU A 130 -0.89 -6.34 -6.02
CA LEU A 130 -0.38 -6.16 -4.67
C LEU A 130 0.57 -7.29 -4.24
N LEU A 131 0.22 -8.55 -4.53
CA LEU A 131 1.06 -9.71 -4.21
C LEU A 131 2.37 -9.71 -5.01
N ALA A 132 2.32 -9.33 -6.29
CA ALA A 132 3.50 -9.18 -7.13
C ALA A 132 4.37 -7.99 -6.66
N ARG A 133 3.75 -6.86 -6.31
CA ARG A 133 4.45 -5.69 -5.77
C ARG A 133 5.15 -6.03 -4.45
N ALA A 134 4.51 -6.81 -3.59
CA ALA A 134 5.11 -7.23 -2.33
C ALA A 134 6.36 -8.09 -2.54
N HIS A 135 6.36 -9.00 -3.52
CA HIS A 135 7.53 -9.78 -3.90
C HIS A 135 8.72 -8.88 -4.28
N VAL A 136 8.49 -7.95 -5.21
CA VAL A 136 9.53 -7.03 -5.71
C VAL A 136 10.08 -6.18 -4.57
N HIS A 137 9.22 -5.68 -3.67
CA HIS A 137 9.66 -4.88 -2.53
C HIS A 137 10.40 -5.72 -1.48
N ALA A 138 10.00 -6.98 -1.23
CA ALA A 138 10.72 -7.86 -0.31
C ALA A 138 12.17 -8.08 -0.76
N MET A 139 12.36 -8.42 -2.05
CA MET A 139 13.69 -8.58 -2.65
C MET A 139 14.48 -7.26 -2.62
N GLY A 140 13.91 -6.19 -3.15
CA GLY A 140 14.58 -4.90 -3.30
C GLY A 140 14.95 -4.25 -1.97
N LEU A 141 14.01 -4.18 -1.03
CA LEU A 141 14.25 -3.61 0.30
C LEU A 141 15.17 -4.49 1.14
N GLY A 142 15.11 -5.82 0.99
CA GLY A 142 16.04 -6.74 1.63
C GLY A 142 17.49 -6.49 1.21
N VAL A 143 17.75 -6.45 -0.10
CA VAL A 143 19.09 -6.15 -0.66
C VAL A 143 19.56 -4.75 -0.27
N LEU A 144 18.68 -3.74 -0.32
CA LEU A 144 18.99 -2.38 0.11
C LEU A 144 19.39 -2.33 1.59
N THR A 145 18.63 -3.00 2.46
CA THR A 145 18.90 -3.08 3.90
C THR A 145 20.25 -3.72 4.18
N ILE A 146 20.57 -4.83 3.51
CA ILE A 146 21.87 -5.51 3.65
C ILE A 146 23.00 -4.56 3.22
N SER A 147 22.84 -3.92 2.06
CA SER A 147 23.86 -3.03 1.49
C SER A 147 24.14 -1.84 2.40
N ILE A 148 23.10 -1.16 2.90
CA ILE A 148 23.23 -0.03 3.82
C ILE A 148 23.78 -0.48 5.18
N SER A 149 23.35 -1.63 5.70
CA SER A 149 23.87 -2.16 6.96
C SER A 149 25.36 -2.50 6.87
N LEU A 150 25.81 -3.10 5.76
CA LEU A 150 27.22 -3.35 5.51
C LEU A 150 28.02 -2.04 5.38
N MET A 151 27.50 -1.06 4.64
CA MET A 151 28.12 0.26 4.54
C MET A 151 28.28 0.92 5.92
N LEU A 152 27.21 0.93 6.73
CA LEU A 152 27.22 1.47 8.09
C LEU A 152 28.24 0.76 8.99
N ALA A 153 28.45 -0.56 8.82
CA ALA A 153 29.41 -1.31 9.64
C ALA A 153 30.83 -0.74 9.57
N PHE A 154 31.23 -0.21 8.41
CA PHE A 154 32.59 0.31 8.19
C PHE A 154 32.72 1.83 8.35
N MET A 155 31.62 2.53 8.62
CA MET A 155 31.65 3.97 8.84
C MET A 155 32.12 4.32 10.25
N PRO A 156 32.96 5.36 10.42
CA PRO A 156 33.45 5.82 11.72
C PRO A 156 32.39 6.66 12.46
N VAL A 157 31.21 6.08 12.66
CA VAL A 157 30.05 6.71 13.31
C VAL A 157 29.78 5.99 14.62
N SER A 158 29.14 6.67 15.57
CA SER A 158 28.80 6.06 16.86
C SER A 158 28.03 4.75 16.66
N SER A 159 28.40 3.71 17.43
CA SER A 159 27.80 2.38 17.30
C SER A 159 26.29 2.40 17.51
N TRP A 160 25.82 3.25 18.41
CA TRP A 160 24.39 3.42 18.67
C TRP A 160 23.62 3.94 17.44
N VAL A 161 24.13 4.95 16.74
CA VAL A 161 23.48 5.48 15.51
C VAL A 161 23.47 4.42 14.42
N ARG A 162 24.58 3.69 14.23
CA ARG A 162 24.66 2.59 13.25
C ARG A 162 23.66 1.48 13.55
N ALA A 163 23.57 1.06 14.81
CA ALA A 163 22.62 0.04 15.25
C ALA A 163 21.17 0.49 15.06
N LEU A 164 20.84 1.72 15.48
CA LEU A 164 19.49 2.24 15.37
C LEU A 164 19.06 2.41 13.91
N ALA A 165 19.92 2.97 13.06
CA ALA A 165 19.66 3.14 11.62
C ALA A 165 19.47 1.79 10.91
N ALA A 166 20.34 0.82 11.18
CA ALA A 166 20.22 -0.52 10.60
C ALA A 166 18.97 -1.26 11.09
N ALA A 167 18.65 -1.17 12.39
CA ALA A 167 17.47 -1.82 12.97
C ALA A 167 16.16 -1.19 12.47
N SER A 168 16.07 0.14 12.41
CA SER A 168 14.87 0.82 11.93
C SER A 168 14.65 0.56 10.44
N LEU A 169 15.73 0.62 9.63
CA LEU A 169 15.67 0.28 8.21
C LEU A 169 15.21 -1.16 8.02
N GLY A 170 15.87 -2.14 8.65
CA GLY A 170 15.51 -3.55 8.49
C GLY A 170 14.10 -3.88 8.97
N THR A 171 13.66 -3.29 10.08
CA THR A 171 12.30 -3.51 10.60
C THR A 171 11.24 -2.95 9.64
N GLY A 172 11.42 -1.71 9.19
CA GLY A 172 10.51 -1.10 8.22
C GLY A 172 10.48 -1.85 6.89
N SER A 173 11.66 -2.21 6.37
CA SER A 173 11.82 -2.95 5.12
C SER A 173 11.23 -4.36 5.16
N PHE A 174 11.16 -5.01 6.32
CA PHE A 174 10.53 -6.32 6.47
C PHE A 174 9.01 -6.24 6.56
N PHE A 175 8.48 -5.32 7.37
CA PHE A 175 7.03 -5.23 7.61
C PHE A 175 6.27 -4.61 6.43
N TYR A 176 6.90 -3.77 5.62
CA TYR A 176 6.25 -3.17 4.46
C TYR A 176 5.74 -4.20 3.42
N PRO A 177 6.58 -5.11 2.87
CA PRO A 177 6.09 -6.14 1.94
C PRO A 177 5.12 -7.11 2.61
N LEU A 178 5.27 -7.39 3.91
CA LEU A 178 4.30 -8.21 4.65
C LEU A 178 2.91 -7.56 4.69
N ALA A 179 2.85 -6.24 4.91
CA ALA A 179 1.59 -5.50 4.86
C ALA A 179 0.94 -5.55 3.46
N LEU A 180 1.74 -5.47 2.39
CA LEU A 180 1.23 -5.60 1.02
C LEU A 180 0.68 -7.00 0.72
N ILE A 181 1.30 -8.06 1.24
CA ILE A 181 0.76 -9.43 1.10
C ILE A 181 -0.58 -9.55 1.82
N ILE A 182 -0.67 -9.08 3.06
CA ILE A 182 -1.92 -9.10 3.81
C ILE A 182 -3.00 -8.29 3.09
N ALA A 183 -2.66 -7.14 2.51
CA ALA A 183 -3.58 -6.36 1.69
C ALA A 183 -4.05 -7.16 0.47
N GLY A 184 -3.13 -7.70 -0.33
CA GLY A 184 -3.47 -8.47 -1.53
C GLY A 184 -4.38 -9.66 -1.23
N LEU A 185 -4.11 -10.42 -0.17
CA LEU A 185 -4.94 -11.55 0.27
C LEU A 185 -6.35 -11.13 0.75
N ARG A 186 -6.52 -9.88 1.21
CA ARG A 186 -7.80 -9.36 1.68
C ARG A 186 -8.59 -8.60 0.61
N THR A 187 -7.97 -8.26 -0.52
CA THR A 187 -8.58 -7.44 -1.57
C THR A 187 -9.82 -8.10 -2.17
N THR A 188 -9.85 -9.41 -2.38
CA THR A 188 -11.03 -10.09 -2.96
C THR A 188 -12.22 -10.18 -2.00
N ALA A 189 -11.98 -10.13 -0.69
CA ALA A 189 -13.03 -10.13 0.32
C ALA A 189 -13.54 -8.71 0.66
N LEU A 190 -12.62 -7.75 0.82
CA LEU A 190 -12.92 -6.40 1.33
C LEU A 190 -12.98 -5.33 0.23
N GLY A 191 -12.59 -5.65 -0.99
CA GLY A 191 -12.25 -4.68 -2.02
C GLY A 191 -10.93 -3.97 -1.73
N GLU A 192 -10.41 -3.25 -2.74
CA GLU A 192 -9.12 -2.55 -2.66
C GLU A 192 -9.03 -1.57 -1.48
N ALA A 193 -10.06 -0.72 -1.31
CA ALA A 193 -10.08 0.28 -0.24
C ALA A 193 -10.14 -0.35 1.16
N GLY A 194 -10.97 -1.38 1.35
CA GLY A 194 -11.09 -2.07 2.64
C GLY A 194 -9.83 -2.83 3.01
N ALA A 195 -9.20 -3.50 2.04
CA ALA A 195 -7.93 -4.18 2.24
C ALA A 195 -6.81 -3.21 2.63
N ALA A 196 -6.67 -2.09 1.91
CA ALA A 196 -5.69 -1.04 2.21
C ALA A 196 -5.89 -0.45 3.61
N GLN A 197 -7.13 -0.17 4.00
CA GLN A 197 -7.45 0.35 5.33
C GLN A 197 -7.10 -0.66 6.44
N SER A 198 -7.25 -1.96 6.17
CA SER A 198 -6.97 -3.02 7.15
C SER A 198 -5.49 -3.15 7.52
N VAL A 199 -4.58 -2.72 6.64
CA VAL A 199 -3.13 -2.77 6.86
C VAL A 199 -2.48 -1.39 7.04
N PHE A 200 -3.26 -0.32 6.89
CA PHE A 200 -2.79 1.07 6.96
C PHE A 200 -1.82 1.36 8.11
N PRO A 201 -2.11 1.03 9.39
CA PRO A 201 -1.20 1.35 10.49
C PRO A 201 0.16 0.64 10.34
N MET A 202 0.14 -0.61 9.86
CA MET A 202 1.35 -1.39 9.62
C MET A 202 2.18 -0.80 8.49
N THR A 203 1.53 -0.43 7.37
CA THR A 203 2.17 0.21 6.23
C THR A 203 2.80 1.53 6.63
N VAL A 204 2.07 2.42 7.29
CA VAL A 204 2.58 3.74 7.72
C VAL A 204 3.78 3.59 8.64
N MET A 205 3.67 2.76 9.69
CA MET A 205 4.78 2.57 10.63
C MET A 205 6.01 1.95 9.96
N SER A 206 5.81 0.97 9.08
CA SER A 206 6.91 0.35 8.34
C SER A 206 7.65 1.35 7.43
N VAL A 207 6.91 2.19 6.69
CA VAL A 207 7.48 3.23 5.83
C VAL A 207 8.23 4.28 6.65
N LEU A 208 7.66 4.73 7.77
CA LEU A 208 8.31 5.69 8.67
C LEU A 208 9.61 5.12 9.25
N LEU A 209 9.62 3.87 9.71
CA LEU A 209 10.81 3.22 10.23
C LEU A 209 11.90 3.05 9.17
N ALA A 210 11.51 2.58 7.97
CA ALA A 210 12.43 2.42 6.84
C ALA A 210 13.03 3.77 6.43
N GLY A 211 12.19 4.79 6.27
CA GLY A 211 12.59 6.15 5.95
C GLY A 211 13.51 6.76 7.01
N ALA A 212 13.19 6.61 8.30
CA ALA A 212 14.05 7.08 9.39
C ALA A 212 15.43 6.40 9.37
N GLY A 213 15.48 5.08 9.13
CA GLY A 213 16.73 4.34 8.95
C GLY A 213 17.57 4.86 7.79
N LEU A 214 16.93 5.08 6.65
CA LEU A 214 17.57 5.59 5.44
C LEU A 214 18.12 7.02 5.65
N ILE A 215 17.33 7.90 6.28
CA ILE A 215 17.74 9.28 6.58
C ILE A 215 18.93 9.29 7.55
N MET A 216 18.90 8.48 8.62
CA MET A 216 20.03 8.38 9.55
C MET A 216 21.29 7.86 8.86
N ALA A 217 21.16 6.86 7.97
CA ALA A 217 22.28 6.34 7.20
C ALA A 217 22.86 7.39 6.24
N ALA A 218 21.98 8.11 5.51
CA ALA A 218 22.38 9.17 4.59
C ALA A 218 23.06 10.34 5.34
N ALA A 219 22.49 10.81 6.45
CA ALA A 219 23.09 11.85 7.27
C ALA A 219 24.47 11.44 7.80
N SER A 220 24.60 10.18 8.24
CA SER A 220 25.86 9.62 8.70
C SER A 220 26.91 9.56 7.59
N LEU A 221 26.51 9.18 6.37
CA LEU A 221 27.36 9.17 5.18
C LEU A 221 27.82 10.59 4.80
N ILE A 222 26.90 11.56 4.78
CA ILE A 222 27.19 12.96 4.47
C ILE A 222 28.19 13.53 5.47
N VAL A 223 27.95 13.36 6.77
CA VAL A 223 28.85 13.85 7.82
C VAL A 223 30.23 13.22 7.68
N TRP A 224 30.31 11.93 7.35
CA TRP A 224 31.57 11.24 7.12
C TRP A 224 32.32 11.79 5.89
N LEU A 225 31.64 12.01 4.76
CA LEU A 225 32.25 12.54 3.54
C LEU A 225 32.82 13.96 3.73
N PHE A 226 32.12 14.82 4.48
CA PHE A 226 32.59 16.20 4.69
C PHE A 226 33.66 16.33 5.77
N ARG A 227 33.66 15.47 6.80
CA ARG A 227 34.68 15.48 7.87
C ARG A 227 35.90 14.63 7.59
N GLY A 228 35.80 13.66 6.69
CA GLY A 228 36.92 12.77 6.33
C GLY A 228 37.95 13.38 5.38
N ASN A 229 37.74 14.62 4.95
CA ASN A 229 38.65 15.36 4.06
C ASN A 229 39.56 16.37 4.82
N GLU A 230 39.52 16.37 6.16
CA GLU A 230 40.43 17.11 7.04
C GLU A 230 41.41 16.14 7.71
#